data_AF-A0A7F5QX36-F1
#
_entry.id   AF-A0A7F5QX36-F1
#
_cell.length_a   1.000
_cell.length_b   1.000
_cell.length_c   1.000
_cell.angle_alpha   90.00
_cell.angle_beta   90.00
_cell.angle_gamma   90.00
#
_symmetry.space_group_name_H-M   'P 1'
#
loop_
_entity.id
_entity.type
_entity.pdbx_description
1 polymer ?
#
loop_
_entity_poly.entity_id
_entity_poly.type
_entity_poly.pdbx_seq_one_letter_code
_entity_poly.pdbx_strand_id
1 'polypeptide(L)'
;MHYLKEAVTFMDTGRFNLFIAEKPLIDIWLYKAYVKKVAFNPNDVLSDCPFAVTDWSLLTTSIAFAYSKKFTYTFLFDKALQRLVEAGLINFWFRNMLPRAQICPLNPKVNERRLRNSDLQLTYYIVAVGFAIAALFFCAELVNNIIKKRRHTSIVTIPQNMLFTKSPPPPYSSLFGPPFPKEHNYKVKRKEINGRDYWCVTSVNSKTTKLIPVRAPSAVLFNYTKY
;
A
#
# COMPACT_ATOMS: atom_id res chain seq x y z
N MET A 1 6.47 46.18 26.88
CA MET A 1 6.14 46.10 25.45
C MET A 1 6.99 47.12 24.68
N HIS A 2 8.32 46.90 24.56
CA HIS A 2 9.21 47.91 23.94
C HIS A 2 10.32 47.32 23.05
N TYR A 3 10.32 46.01 22.78
CA TYR A 3 11.39 45.32 22.06
C TYR A 3 11.07 44.97 20.60
N LEU A 4 9.95 45.46 20.05
CA LEU A 4 9.53 45.20 18.65
C LEU A 4 9.89 46.36 17.70
N LYS A 5 10.94 47.13 17.97
CA LYS A 5 11.29 48.29 17.14
C LYS A 5 12.17 47.97 15.92
N GLU A 6 12.65 46.73 15.77
CA GLU A 6 13.56 46.37 14.66
C GLU A 6 13.12 45.08 13.92
N ALA A 7 11.81 44.82 13.86
CA ALA A 7 11.28 43.87 12.90
C ALA A 7 11.14 44.57 11.54
N VAL A 8 12.04 44.28 10.60
CA VAL A 8 11.86 44.68 9.20
C VAL A 8 10.80 43.78 8.59
N THR A 9 9.54 44.17 8.73
CA THR A 9 8.40 43.45 8.18
C THR A 9 8.29 43.74 6.68
N PHE A 10 8.84 42.86 5.85
CA PHE A 10 8.44 42.79 4.44
C PHE A 10 7.21 41.87 4.34
N MET A 11 6.02 42.46 4.28
CA MET A 11 4.81 41.71 3.91
C MET A 11 4.81 41.56 2.39
N ASP A 12 5.10 40.35 1.91
CA ASP A 12 4.92 39.99 0.50
C ASP A 12 3.44 39.70 0.23
N THR A 13 2.89 40.35 -0.78
CA THR A 13 1.47 40.32 -1.14
C THR A 13 1.07 38.92 -1.61
N GLY A 14 0.43 38.15 -0.72
CA GLY A 14 -0.22 36.87 -1.04
C GLY A 14 0.19 35.69 -0.16
N ARG A 15 1.24 35.81 0.65
CA ARG A 15 1.65 34.79 1.65
C ARG A 15 2.07 35.48 2.94
N PHE A 16 1.52 35.06 4.09
CA PHE A 16 1.85 35.62 5.40
C PHE A 16 3.25 35.18 5.87
N ASN A 17 4.30 35.62 5.17
CA ASN A 17 5.68 35.39 5.56
C ASN A 17 6.16 36.59 6.40
N LEU A 18 6.62 36.31 7.62
CA LEU A 18 7.20 37.31 8.52
C LEU A 18 8.72 37.15 8.52
N PHE A 19 9.42 38.12 7.95
CA PHE A 19 10.88 38.18 8.02
C PHE A 19 11.30 38.84 9.34
N ILE A 20 12.21 38.19 10.05
CA ILE A 20 12.73 38.67 11.32
C ILE A 20 14.25 38.70 11.20
N ALA A 21 14.86 39.83 11.57
CA ALA A 21 16.29 40.06 11.43
C ALA A 21 17.13 39.17 12.37
N GLU A 22 16.59 38.86 13.55
CA GLU A 22 17.31 38.12 14.59
C GLU A 22 16.68 36.76 14.90
N LYS A 23 17.34 35.68 14.45
CA LYS A 23 16.96 34.31 14.79
C LYS A 23 16.93 33.98 16.30
N PRO A 24 17.94 34.35 17.13
CA PRO A 24 17.97 33.91 18.53
C PRO A 24 16.84 34.49 19.38
N LEU A 25 16.34 35.70 19.06
CA LEU A 25 15.18 36.27 19.74
C LEU A 25 13.90 35.48 19.46
N ILE A 26 13.72 35.02 18.22
CA ILE A 26 12.58 34.20 17.82
C ILE A 26 12.61 32.88 18.57
N ASP A 27 13.77 32.22 18.63
CA ASP A 27 13.90 30.92 19.30
C ASP A 27 13.54 31.04 20.80
N ILE A 28 13.98 32.12 21.46
CA ILE A 28 13.63 32.39 22.86
C ILE A 28 12.14 32.68 23.01
N TRP A 29 11.57 33.48 22.11
CA TRP A 29 10.15 33.83 22.14
C TRP A 29 9.25 32.61 21.91
N LEU A 30 9.58 31.80 20.91
CA LEU A 30 8.91 30.56 20.57
C LEU A 30 9.00 29.57 21.73
N TYR A 31 10.17 29.47 22.38
CA TYR A 31 10.35 28.64 23.58
C TYR A 31 9.46 29.10 24.73
N LYS A 32 9.42 30.41 25.03
CA LYS A 32 8.55 30.95 26.08
C LYS A 32 7.07 30.70 25.79
N ALA A 33 6.66 30.87 24.53
CA ALA A 33 5.30 30.58 24.10
C ALA A 33 4.97 29.08 24.24
N TYR A 34 5.90 28.21 23.85
CA TYR A 34 5.80 26.77 24.02
C TYR A 34 5.63 26.37 25.49
N VAL A 35 6.52 26.83 26.38
CA VAL A 35 6.47 26.52 27.82
C VAL A 35 5.12 26.95 28.42
N LYS A 36 4.62 28.14 28.03
CA LYS A 36 3.30 28.62 28.48
C LYS A 36 2.15 27.72 28.01
N LYS A 37 2.22 27.21 26.77
CA LYS A 37 1.20 26.31 26.20
C LYS A 37 1.22 24.93 26.84
N VAL A 38 2.41 24.35 27.02
CA VAL A 38 2.60 23.07 27.72
C VAL A 38 2.08 23.13 29.15
N ALA A 39 2.33 24.24 29.86
CA ALA A 39 1.85 24.42 31.23
C ALA A 39 0.32 24.44 31.34
N PHE A 40 -0.38 24.87 30.28
CA PHE A 40 -1.84 24.95 30.25
C PHE A 40 -2.50 23.66 29.75
N ASN A 41 -1.96 23.02 28.70
CA ASN A 41 -2.47 21.76 28.17
C ASN A 41 -1.34 20.92 27.53
N PRO A 42 -0.85 19.87 28.20
CA PRO A 42 0.31 19.10 27.74
C PRO A 42 0.00 18.18 26.55
N ASN A 43 -1.26 17.85 26.28
CA ASN A 43 -1.62 16.82 25.29
C ASN A 43 -1.79 17.35 23.86
N ASP A 44 -1.89 18.67 23.67
CA ASP A 44 -2.28 19.31 22.41
C ASP A 44 -1.19 20.24 21.83
N VAL A 45 0.06 20.09 22.32
CA VAL A 45 1.13 21.06 22.08
C VAL A 45 1.76 20.91 20.69
N LEU A 46 1.83 19.68 20.16
CA LEU A 46 2.48 19.42 18.86
C LEU A 46 1.55 19.57 17.65
N SER A 47 0.24 19.46 17.83
CA SER A 47 -0.78 19.56 16.78
C SER A 47 -0.97 20.99 16.27
N ASP A 48 -0.62 21.99 17.10
CA ASP A 48 -1.08 23.37 16.93
C ASP A 48 0.10 24.36 17.12
N CYS A 49 1.11 24.21 16.26
CA CYS A 49 2.22 25.18 16.15
C CYS A 49 1.82 26.28 15.14
N PRO A 50 1.54 27.51 15.58
CA PRO A 50 1.09 28.59 14.69
C PRO A 50 2.21 29.14 13.79
N PHE A 51 3.47 28.94 14.18
CA PHE A 51 4.63 29.44 13.47
C PHE A 51 5.65 28.32 13.28
N ALA A 52 6.23 28.28 12.08
CA ALA A 52 7.36 27.42 11.76
C ALA A 52 8.50 28.31 11.26
N VAL A 53 9.70 28.09 11.79
CA VAL A 53 10.91 28.81 11.37
C VAL A 53 11.61 27.98 10.31
N THR A 54 12.05 28.62 9.24
CA THR A 54 12.84 27.96 8.20
C THR A 54 14.22 27.58 8.73
N ASP A 55 14.72 26.41 8.34
CA ASP A 55 16.06 25.96 8.74
C ASP A 55 17.16 26.87 8.18
N TRP A 56 16.93 27.43 7.00
CA TRP A 56 17.88 28.27 6.28
C TRP A 56 17.72 29.75 6.64
N SER A 57 18.85 30.47 6.65
CA SER A 57 18.93 31.92 6.86
C SER A 57 18.98 32.66 5.52
N LEU A 58 18.12 33.66 5.36
CA LEU A 58 18.12 34.55 4.18
C LEU A 58 19.30 35.50 4.15
N LEU A 59 19.65 36.03 5.32
CA LEU A 59 20.70 37.02 5.50
C LEU A 59 21.48 36.64 6.76
N THR A 60 22.79 36.55 6.61
CA THR A 60 23.71 36.33 7.72
C THR A 60 24.49 37.62 7.93
N THR A 61 24.21 38.31 9.03
CA THR A 61 24.93 39.50 9.45
C THR A 61 25.78 39.19 10.67
N SER A 62 26.96 39.82 10.76
CA SER A 62 27.74 39.82 11.99
C SER A 62 27.19 40.88 12.93
N ILE A 63 26.98 40.49 14.19
CA ILE A 63 26.63 41.43 15.27
C ILE A 63 27.94 41.85 15.93
N ALA A 64 28.12 43.16 16.10
CA ALA A 64 29.27 43.74 16.76
C ALA A 64 28.82 44.82 17.75
N PHE A 65 29.62 45.04 18.79
CA PHE A 65 29.40 46.17 19.70
C PHE A 65 29.88 47.45 19.02
N ALA A 66 28.96 48.41 18.88
CA ALA A 66 29.30 49.74 18.39
C ALA A 66 29.70 50.64 19.57
N TYR A 67 30.84 51.32 19.43
CA TYR A 67 31.31 52.28 20.41
C TYR A 67 31.23 53.71 19.84
N SER A 68 31.16 54.70 20.73
CA SER A 68 31.29 56.11 20.33
C SER A 68 32.67 56.36 19.70
N LYS A 69 32.76 57.29 18.74
CA LYS A 69 34.00 57.60 17.99
C LYS A 69 35.20 57.95 18.89
N LYS A 70 34.96 58.44 20.11
CA LYS A 70 36.02 58.83 21.08
C LYS A 70 36.13 57.87 22.28
N PHE A 71 35.62 56.65 22.17
CA PHE A 71 35.68 55.70 23.27
C PHE A 71 37.12 55.21 23.50
N THR A 72 37.68 55.49 24.68
CA THR A 72 39.09 55.23 25.00
C THR A 72 39.38 53.75 25.28
N TYR A 73 38.38 52.98 25.71
CA TYR A 73 38.56 51.62 26.20
C TYR A 73 38.16 50.54 25.19
N THR A 74 37.99 50.88 23.91
CA THR A 74 37.67 49.92 22.83
C THR A 74 38.56 48.68 22.90
N PHE A 75 39.87 48.89 23.01
CA PHE A 75 40.86 47.82 23.08
C PHE A 75 40.64 46.83 24.24
N LEU A 76 40.21 47.31 25.41
CA LEU A 76 39.96 46.44 26.56
C LEU A 76 38.70 45.59 26.34
N PHE A 77 37.63 46.20 25.82
CA PHE A 77 36.39 45.51 25.55
C PHE A 77 36.54 44.50 24.41
N ASP A 78 37.22 44.87 23.33
CA ASP A 78 37.41 43.96 22.19
C ASP A 78 38.25 42.75 22.58
N LYS A 79 39.31 42.95 23.39
CA LYS A 79 40.13 41.85 23.93
C LYS A 79 39.33 40.96 24.89
N ALA A 80 38.49 41.54 25.73
CA ALA A 80 37.63 40.77 26.63
C ALA A 80 36.57 39.98 25.85
N LEU A 81 35.95 40.60 24.85
CA LEU A 81 34.96 39.98 23.98
C LEU A 81 35.56 38.83 23.18
N GLN A 82 36.75 39.05 22.60
CA GLN A 82 37.49 38.01 21.89
C GLN A 82 37.74 36.80 22.79
N ARG A 83 38.23 37.01 24.03
CA ARG A 83 38.43 35.92 25.00
C ARG A 83 37.13 35.20 25.36
N LEU A 84 36.01 35.92 25.46
CA LEU A 84 34.69 35.33 25.72
C LEU A 84 34.20 34.45 24.55
N VAL A 85 34.46 34.88 23.31
CA VAL A 85 34.18 34.11 22.09
C VAL A 85 35.08 32.87 22.03
N GLU A 86 36.39 33.04 22.21
CA GLU A 86 37.40 31.97 22.16
C GLU A 86 37.17 30.90 23.24
N ALA A 87 36.77 31.31 24.44
CA ALA A 87 36.37 30.39 25.51
C ALA A 87 35.04 29.67 25.22
N GLY A 88 34.32 30.07 24.17
CA GLY A 88 33.01 29.52 23.83
C GLY A 88 31.90 29.92 24.81
N LEU A 89 32.15 30.91 25.67
CA LEU A 89 31.21 31.31 26.72
C LEU A 89 29.90 31.84 26.12
N ILE A 90 30.00 32.66 25.07
CA ILE A 90 28.83 33.22 24.37
C ILE A 90 27.94 32.08 23.82
N ASN A 91 28.53 31.10 23.15
CA ASN A 91 27.81 29.94 22.64
C ASN A 91 27.17 29.11 23.75
N PHE A 92 27.84 28.98 24.90
CA PHE A 92 27.30 28.30 26.07
C PHE A 92 26.07 29.01 26.64
N TRP A 93 26.12 30.34 26.79
CA TRP A 93 24.98 31.12 27.26
C TRP A 93 23.76 30.99 26.33
N PHE A 94 23.96 31.07 25.01
CA PHE A 94 22.86 30.85 24.05
C PHE A 94 22.27 29.44 24.14
N ARG A 95 23.11 28.41 24.29
CA ARG A 95 22.65 27.01 24.40
C ARG A 95 21.96 26.68 25.73
N ASN A 96 22.29 27.37 26.82
CA ASN A 96 21.62 27.13 28.11
C ASN A 96 20.24 27.79 28.20
N MET A 97 20.01 28.86 27.44
CA MET A 97 18.71 29.54 27.43
C MET A 97 17.70 28.93 26.44
N LEU A 98 18.16 28.05 25.55
CA LEU A 98 17.35 27.41 24.52
C LEU A 98 17.34 25.89 24.71
N PRO A 99 16.19 25.20 24.55
CA PRO A 99 16.16 23.75 24.61
C PRO A 99 16.98 23.15 23.46
N ARG A 100 17.61 21.99 23.71
CA ARG A 100 18.39 21.26 22.69
C ARG A 100 17.52 20.64 21.57
N ALA A 101 16.19 20.68 21.71
CA ALA A 101 15.25 20.15 20.74
C ALA A 101 14.64 21.26 19.88
N GLN A 102 14.46 21.00 18.58
CA GLN A 102 13.77 21.93 17.68
C GLN A 102 12.31 22.07 18.10
N ILE A 103 11.90 23.30 18.40
CA ILE A 103 10.52 23.63 18.73
C ILE A 103 9.77 23.78 17.41
N CYS A 104 8.70 23.00 17.22
CA CYS A 104 7.83 23.05 16.02
C CYS A 104 8.60 22.87 14.69
N PRO A 105 9.13 21.67 14.41
CA PRO A 105 9.84 21.43 13.14
C PRO A 105 8.87 21.53 11.96
N LEU A 106 9.24 22.31 10.94
CA LEU A 106 8.49 22.40 9.67
C LEU A 106 8.36 21.02 9.01
N ASN A 107 9.39 20.20 9.15
CA ASN A 107 9.39 18.79 8.80
C ASN A 107 9.55 17.99 10.09
N PRO A 108 8.46 17.53 10.74
CA PRO A 108 8.62 16.54 11.79
C PRO A 108 9.44 15.41 11.18
N LYS A 109 10.60 15.10 11.79
CA LYS A 109 11.48 14.01 11.36
C LYS A 109 10.56 12.82 11.12
N VAL A 110 10.36 12.48 9.86
CA VAL A 110 9.37 11.49 9.45
C VAL A 110 9.97 10.16 9.87
N ASN A 111 9.89 9.83 11.16
CA ASN A 111 9.92 8.46 11.60
C ASN A 111 8.77 7.83 10.83
N GLU A 112 9.15 6.97 9.87
CA GLU A 112 8.31 6.33 8.87
C GLU A 112 6.86 6.31 9.32
N ARG A 113 6.02 7.14 8.68
CA ARG A 113 4.60 7.27 9.00
C ARG A 113 4.04 5.84 9.03
N ARG A 114 3.80 5.32 10.24
CA ARG A 114 3.13 4.03 10.40
C ARG A 114 1.78 4.19 9.73
N LEU A 115 1.51 3.38 8.71
CA LEU A 115 0.24 3.38 7.99
C LEU A 115 -0.88 3.28 9.03
N ARG A 116 -1.70 4.33 9.15
CA ARG A 116 -2.87 4.28 10.00
C ARG A 116 -3.93 3.50 9.25
N ASN A 117 -4.71 2.69 9.97
CA ASN A 117 -5.84 1.99 9.38
C ASN A 117 -6.86 2.95 8.74
N SER A 118 -6.87 4.23 9.12
CA SER A 118 -7.63 5.29 8.45
C SER A 118 -7.25 5.46 6.98
N ASP A 119 -5.97 5.38 6.67
CA ASP A 119 -5.45 5.62 5.33
C ASP A 119 -5.70 4.41 4.42
N LEU A 120 -5.90 3.24 5.02
CA LEU A 120 -6.22 1.98 4.35
C LEU A 120 -7.73 1.77 4.13
N GLN A 121 -8.60 2.65 4.66
CA GLN A 121 -10.05 2.48 4.61
C GLN A 121 -10.62 2.32 3.21
N LEU A 122 -10.10 3.10 2.24
CA LEU A 122 -10.54 3.02 0.85
C LEU A 122 -10.37 1.61 0.28
N THR A 123 -9.26 0.95 0.60
CA THR A 123 -8.98 -0.41 0.12
C THR A 123 -9.94 -1.43 0.72
N TYR A 124 -10.30 -1.29 2.00
CA TYR A 124 -11.30 -2.14 2.64
C TYR A 124 -12.68 -1.97 2.02
N TYR A 125 -13.09 -0.73 1.70
CA TYR A 125 -14.35 -0.50 1.01
C TYR A 125 -14.39 -1.14 -0.38
N ILE A 126 -13.32 -1.01 -1.18
CA ILE A 126 -13.25 -1.61 -2.52
C ILE A 126 -13.37 -3.13 -2.43
N VAL A 127 -12.64 -3.77 -1.50
CA VAL A 127 -12.69 -5.23 -1.31
C VAL A 127 -14.08 -5.68 -0.85
N ALA A 128 -14.70 -4.96 0.10
CA ALA A 128 -16.03 -5.30 0.61
C ALA A 128 -17.11 -5.17 -0.48
N VAL A 129 -17.08 -4.09 -1.27
CA VAL A 129 -18.03 -3.87 -2.37
C VAL A 129 -17.84 -4.91 -3.47
N GLY A 130 -16.59 -5.21 -3.85
CA GLY A 130 -16.30 -6.24 -4.85
C GLY A 130 -16.83 -7.62 -4.42
N PHE A 131 -16.64 -7.97 -3.15
CA PHE A 131 -17.17 -9.21 -2.59
C PHE A 131 -18.70 -9.24 -2.58
N ALA A 132 -19.36 -8.15 -2.21
CA ALA A 132 -20.82 -8.05 -2.19
C ALA A 132 -21.44 -8.21 -3.59
N ILE A 133 -20.84 -7.60 -4.61
CA ILE A 133 -21.31 -7.72 -6.01
C ILE A 133 -21.15 -9.16 -6.51
N ALA A 134 -19.99 -9.78 -6.27
CA ALA A 134 -19.75 -11.17 -6.66
C ALA A 134 -20.72 -12.14 -5.97
N ALA A 135 -20.97 -11.94 -4.67
CA ALA A 135 -21.92 -12.73 -3.91
C ALA A 135 -23.36 -12.58 -4.46
N LEU A 136 -23.76 -11.37 -4.88
CA LEU A 136 -25.07 -11.13 -5.47
C LEU A 136 -25.27 -11.92 -6.77
N PHE A 137 -24.32 -11.84 -7.71
CA PHE A 137 -24.40 -12.60 -8.96
C PHE A 137 -24.42 -14.11 -8.73
N PHE A 138 -23.58 -14.61 -7.81
CA PHE A 138 -23.55 -16.02 -7.46
C PHE A 138 -24.87 -16.52 -6.86
N CYS A 139 -25.46 -15.74 -5.95
CA CYS A 139 -26.78 -16.04 -5.37
C CYS A 139 -27.88 -16.00 -6.43
N ALA A 140 -27.85 -15.05 -7.35
CA ALA A 140 -28.83 -14.97 -8.44
C ALA A 140 -28.78 -16.21 -9.35
N GLU A 141 -27.57 -16.68 -9.69
CA GLU A 141 -27.40 -17.92 -10.46
C GLU A 141 -27.88 -19.16 -9.71
N LEU A 142 -27.56 -19.26 -8.40
CA LEU A 142 -28.05 -20.34 -7.55
C LEU A 142 -29.57 -20.40 -7.52
N VAL A 143 -30.24 -19.26 -7.32
CA VAL A 143 -31.71 -19.18 -7.29
C VAL A 143 -32.30 -19.55 -8.65
N ASN A 144 -31.74 -19.03 -9.75
CA ASN A 144 -32.18 -19.37 -11.10
C ASN A 144 -32.04 -20.86 -11.42
N ASN A 145 -30.92 -21.48 -11.00
CA ASN A 145 -30.69 -22.91 -11.17
C ASN A 145 -31.68 -23.76 -10.35
N ILE A 146 -32.01 -23.35 -9.13
CA ILE A 146 -33.01 -24.05 -8.30
C ILE A 146 -34.41 -23.94 -8.92
N ILE A 147 -34.82 -22.76 -9.39
CA ILE A 147 -36.11 -22.55 -10.05
C ILE A 147 -36.18 -23.37 -11.35
N LYS A 148 -35.13 -23.35 -12.18
CA LYS A 148 -35.06 -24.14 -13.42
C LYS A 148 -35.15 -25.63 -13.14
N LYS A 149 -34.48 -26.12 -12.09
CA LYS A 149 -34.57 -27.53 -11.64
C LYS A 149 -35.98 -27.90 -11.21
N ARG A 150 -36.68 -27.04 -10.45
CA ARG A 150 -38.09 -27.26 -10.03
C ARG A 150 -39.06 -27.24 -11.22
N ARG A 151 -38.89 -26.32 -12.17
CA ARG A 151 -39.72 -26.25 -13.39
C ARG A 151 -39.59 -27.48 -14.28
N HIS A 152 -38.41 -28.10 -14.33
CA HIS A 152 -38.18 -29.33 -15.09
C HIS A 152 -38.83 -30.57 -14.44
N THR A 153 -39.23 -30.51 -13.16
CA THR A 153 -39.97 -31.57 -12.47
C THR A 153 -41.48 -31.42 -12.62
N SER A 154 -41.99 -30.22 -12.91
CA SER A 154 -43.43 -29.95 -13.03
C SER A 154 -44.00 -30.05 -14.46
N ILE A 155 -43.15 -30.20 -15.49
CA ILE A 155 -43.55 -30.49 -16.87
C ILE A 155 -43.21 -31.96 -17.20
N VAL A 156 -43.81 -32.89 -16.46
CA VAL A 156 -43.92 -34.29 -16.87
C VAL A 156 -45.38 -34.73 -16.64
N THR A 157 -46.28 -34.11 -17.40
CA THR A 157 -47.48 -34.78 -17.87
C THR A 157 -47.47 -34.60 -19.38
N ILE A 158 -46.83 -35.54 -20.08
CA ILE A 158 -46.80 -35.57 -21.54
C ILE A 158 -47.91 -36.54 -21.96
N PRO A 159 -48.94 -36.11 -22.73
CA PRO A 159 -49.78 -37.05 -23.46
C PRO A 159 -48.89 -37.82 -24.44
N GLN A 160 -48.95 -39.14 -24.36
CA GLN A 160 -48.31 -40.06 -25.30
C GLN A 160 -48.68 -39.60 -26.72
N ASN A 161 -47.67 -39.26 -27.53
CA ASN A 161 -47.62 -39.33 -29.00
C ASN A 161 -46.69 -38.25 -29.57
N MET A 162 -45.38 -38.38 -29.37
CA MET A 162 -44.35 -37.99 -30.35
C MET A 162 -43.02 -38.61 -29.90
N LEU A 163 -42.75 -39.80 -30.43
CA LEU A 163 -41.50 -40.54 -30.25
C LEU A 163 -40.34 -39.77 -30.91
N PHE A 164 -39.74 -38.82 -30.20
CA PHE A 164 -38.39 -38.39 -30.51
C PHE A 164 -37.44 -39.31 -29.72
N THR A 165 -36.94 -40.36 -30.38
CA THR A 165 -35.94 -41.27 -29.82
C THR A 165 -34.59 -40.57 -29.69
N LYS A 166 -34.49 -39.63 -28.75
CA LYS A 166 -33.20 -39.19 -28.19
C LYS A 166 -32.82 -40.23 -27.15
N SER A 167 -32.05 -41.23 -27.56
CA SER A 167 -31.27 -42.02 -26.61
C SER A 167 -30.47 -41.06 -25.73
N PRO A 168 -30.43 -41.27 -24.40
CA PRO A 168 -29.65 -40.43 -23.50
C PRO A 168 -28.20 -40.34 -23.99
N PRO A 169 -27.52 -39.19 -23.78
CA PRO A 169 -26.11 -39.08 -24.17
C PRO A 169 -25.34 -40.24 -23.53
N PRO A 170 -24.45 -40.89 -24.28
CA PRO A 170 -23.75 -42.06 -23.79
C PRO A 170 -22.97 -41.67 -22.51
N PRO A 171 -22.92 -42.56 -21.50
CA PRO A 171 -22.28 -42.25 -20.23
C PRO A 171 -20.83 -41.83 -20.46
N TYR A 172 -20.33 -40.83 -19.73
CA TYR A 172 -18.98 -40.25 -19.90
C TYR A 172 -17.85 -41.31 -19.95
N SER A 173 -18.05 -42.45 -19.29
CA SER A 173 -17.17 -43.62 -19.33
C SER A 173 -17.01 -44.27 -20.72
N SER A 174 -17.92 -44.05 -21.66
CA SER A 174 -17.82 -44.59 -23.03
C SER A 174 -16.84 -43.81 -23.92
N LEU A 175 -16.51 -42.56 -23.57
CA LEU A 175 -15.53 -41.75 -24.31
C LEU A 175 -14.09 -42.25 -24.13
N PHE A 176 -13.81 -42.96 -23.03
CA PHE A 176 -12.48 -43.45 -22.66
C PHE A 176 -12.36 -44.97 -22.77
N GLY A 177 -13.25 -45.59 -23.56
CA GLY A 177 -13.17 -47.00 -23.89
C GLY A 177 -11.90 -47.35 -24.69
N PRO A 178 -11.58 -48.64 -24.82
CA PRO A 178 -10.46 -49.07 -25.64
C PRO A 178 -10.64 -48.59 -27.08
N PRO A 179 -9.59 -48.14 -27.79
CA PRO A 179 -9.70 -47.54 -29.12
C PRO A 179 -10.00 -48.55 -30.24
N PHE A 180 -10.36 -49.80 -29.91
CA PHE A 180 -10.63 -50.86 -30.87
C PHE A 180 -12.07 -51.37 -30.71
N PRO A 181 -12.84 -51.48 -31.81
CA PRO A 181 -14.14 -52.13 -31.77
C PRO A 181 -13.98 -53.60 -31.36
N LYS A 182 -14.92 -54.12 -30.56
CA LYS A 182 -14.94 -55.50 -30.01
C LYS A 182 -14.95 -56.61 -31.07
N GLU A 183 -14.93 -56.25 -32.34
CA GLU A 183 -15.12 -57.11 -33.51
C GLU A 183 -13.82 -57.78 -33.98
N HIS A 184 -12.66 -57.40 -33.44
CA HIS A 184 -11.38 -58.00 -33.79
C HIS A 184 -10.82 -58.83 -32.62
N ASN A 185 -10.26 -60.02 -32.92
CA ASN A 185 -9.62 -60.95 -31.97
C ASN A 185 -8.36 -60.33 -31.31
N TYR A 186 -8.54 -59.32 -30.46
CA TYR A 186 -7.51 -58.67 -29.68
C TYR A 186 -7.81 -58.83 -28.19
N LYS A 187 -6.81 -59.28 -27.42
CA LYS A 187 -6.89 -59.23 -25.96
C LYS A 187 -6.40 -57.87 -25.49
N VAL A 188 -7.31 -57.07 -24.95
CA VAL A 188 -7.02 -55.72 -24.44
C VAL A 188 -7.06 -55.72 -22.93
N LYS A 189 -5.97 -55.27 -22.29
CA LYS A 189 -5.90 -55.06 -20.83
C LYS A 189 -5.32 -53.68 -20.53
N ARG A 190 -5.86 -53.01 -19.51
CA ARG A 190 -5.26 -51.78 -18.98
C ARG A 190 -4.13 -52.15 -18.03
N LYS A 191 -2.98 -51.50 -18.14
CA LYS A 191 -1.85 -51.68 -17.22
C LYS A 191 -1.20 -50.33 -16.96
N GLU A 192 -0.86 -50.09 -15.71
CA GLU A 192 -0.06 -48.96 -15.30
C GLU A 192 1.43 -49.33 -15.39
N ILE A 193 2.21 -48.51 -16.08
CA ILE A 193 3.66 -48.67 -16.22
C ILE A 193 4.29 -47.30 -15.94
N ASN A 194 5.13 -47.23 -14.91
CA ASN A 194 5.85 -45.99 -14.50
C ASN A 194 4.92 -44.78 -14.28
N GLY A 195 3.78 -44.98 -13.62
CA GLY A 195 2.82 -43.91 -13.31
C GLY A 195 2.01 -43.41 -14.51
N ARG A 196 2.06 -44.12 -15.65
CA ARG A 196 1.22 -43.84 -16.82
C ARG A 196 0.38 -45.05 -17.18
N ASP A 197 -0.89 -44.80 -17.46
CA ASP A 197 -1.83 -45.80 -17.94
C ASP A 197 -1.63 -46.12 -19.42
N TYR A 198 -1.59 -47.42 -19.74
CA TYR A 198 -1.53 -47.92 -21.11
C TYR A 198 -2.60 -48.99 -21.37
N TRP A 199 -3.10 -49.03 -22.59
CA TRP A 199 -3.76 -50.19 -23.16
C TRP A 199 -2.72 -51.15 -23.73
N CYS A 200 -2.62 -52.34 -23.16
CA CYS A 200 -1.85 -53.45 -23.70
C CYS A 200 -2.75 -54.22 -24.68
N VAL A 201 -2.42 -54.19 -25.96
CA VAL A 201 -3.15 -54.88 -27.01
C VAL A 201 -2.30 -56.02 -27.53
N THR A 202 -2.74 -57.24 -27.30
CA THR A 202 -2.10 -58.43 -27.83
C THR A 202 -2.93 -58.97 -28.99
N SER A 203 -2.31 -59.06 -30.17
CA SER A 203 -2.89 -59.72 -31.33
C SER A 203 -2.87 -61.22 -31.15
N VAL A 204 -3.99 -61.89 -31.45
CA VAL A 204 -4.09 -63.35 -31.32
C VAL A 204 -3.25 -64.06 -32.40
N ASN A 205 -3.09 -63.43 -33.57
CA ASN A 205 -2.38 -64.02 -34.71
C ASN A 205 -0.88 -63.70 -34.72
N SER A 206 -0.51 -62.51 -34.23
CA SER A 206 0.87 -62.08 -34.09
C SER A 206 1.12 -61.88 -32.60
N LYS A 207 1.90 -62.75 -31.97
CA LYS A 207 2.19 -62.78 -30.51
C LYS A 207 2.88 -61.51 -29.98
N THR A 208 2.87 -60.41 -30.74
CA THR A 208 3.39 -59.10 -30.42
C THR A 208 2.36 -58.31 -29.62
N THR A 209 2.83 -57.67 -28.55
CA THR A 209 2.01 -56.78 -27.70
C THR A 209 2.37 -55.35 -28.02
N LYS A 210 1.36 -54.53 -28.33
CA LYS A 210 1.51 -53.08 -28.54
C LYS A 210 0.97 -52.34 -27.32
N LEU A 211 1.68 -51.29 -26.90
CA LEU A 211 1.28 -50.42 -25.80
C LEU A 211 0.76 -49.11 -26.38
N ILE A 212 -0.43 -48.69 -25.95
CA ILE A 212 -1.05 -47.43 -26.38
C ILE A 212 -1.36 -46.61 -25.13
N PRO A 213 -0.80 -45.39 -24.98
CA PRO A 213 -1.04 -44.58 -23.79
C PRO A 213 -2.50 -44.13 -23.71
N VAL A 214 -3.09 -44.24 -22.52
CA VAL A 214 -4.43 -43.72 -22.23
C VAL A 214 -4.34 -42.19 -22.16
N ARG A 215 -5.20 -41.49 -22.90
CA ARG A 215 -5.24 -40.03 -22.88
C ARG A 215 -5.89 -39.54 -21.60
N ALA A 216 -5.34 -38.46 -21.01
CA ALA A 216 -5.97 -37.77 -19.90
C ALA A 216 -7.31 -37.15 -20.34
N PRO A 217 -8.34 -37.10 -19.47
CA PRO A 217 -9.64 -36.52 -19.81
C PRO A 217 -9.56 -35.07 -20.32
N SER A 218 -8.58 -34.31 -19.82
CA SER A 218 -8.30 -32.94 -20.25
C SER A 218 -7.80 -32.81 -21.70
N ALA A 219 -7.23 -33.87 -22.29
CA ALA A 219 -6.73 -33.84 -23.67
C ALA A 219 -7.85 -33.85 -24.73
N VAL A 220 -9.09 -34.21 -24.35
CA VAL A 220 -10.25 -34.19 -25.27
C VAL A 220 -10.64 -32.75 -25.66
N LEU A 221 -10.40 -31.79 -24.77
CA LEU A 221 -10.66 -30.36 -25.00
C LEU A 221 -9.72 -29.72 -26.04
N PHE A 222 -8.60 -30.36 -26.37
CA PHE A 222 -7.57 -29.81 -27.26
C PHE A 222 -7.51 -30.45 -28.66
N ASN A 223 -8.54 -31.20 -29.08
CA ASN A 223 -8.68 -31.59 -30.47
C ASN A 223 -9.13 -30.37 -31.31
N TYR A 224 -8.22 -29.42 -31.53
CA TYR A 224 -8.42 -28.36 -32.51
C TYR A 224 -8.06 -28.89 -33.90
N THR A 225 -9.05 -28.82 -34.79
CA THR A 225 -8.92 -28.48 -36.22
C THR A 225 -7.63 -28.95 -36.89
N LYS A 226 -7.68 -30.10 -37.54
CA LYS A 226 -6.89 -30.28 -38.76
C LYS A 226 -7.73 -29.76 -39.93
N TYR A 227 -7.17 -28.78 -40.65
CA TYR A 227 -7.61 -28.34 -41.96
C TYR A 227 -7.72 -29.51 -42.94
#